data_AF-Q9TTC4-F1
#
_entry.id   AF-Q9TTC4-F1
#
_cell.length_a   1.000
_cell.length_b   1.000
_cell.length_c   1.000
_cell.angle_alpha   90.00
_cell.angle_beta   90.00
_cell.angle_gamma   90.00
#
_symmetry.space_group_name_H-M   'P 1'
#
loop_
_entity.id
_entity.type
_entity.pdbx_description
1 polymer ?
#
loop_
_entity_poly.entity_id
_entity_poly.type
_entity_poly.pdbx_seq_one_letter_code
_entity_poly.pdbx_strand_id
1 'polypeptide(L)'
;SRVMIHVFSDGVTNWGRIVTLISFGAFVAKHLKSINQESCIEPLAESITDVLVRSKRDWIVKQRGWDGFVEFFRVEDLEGGIRNVLL
;
A
#
# COMPACT_ATOMS: atom_id res chain seq x y z
N SER A 1 -12.53 -11.45 4.46
CA SER A 1 -12.05 -10.23 3.77
C SER A 1 -13.20 -9.34 3.24
N ARG A 2 -14.20 -8.93 4.04
CA ARG A 2 -15.30 -8.07 3.53
C ARG A 2 -14.93 -6.58 3.46
N VAL A 3 -14.16 -6.11 4.43
CA VAL A 3 -13.72 -4.70 4.53
C VAL A 3 -12.81 -4.33 3.35
N MET A 4 -11.84 -5.20 3.02
CA MET A 4 -10.86 -4.93 1.97
C MET A 4 -11.49 -4.83 0.57
N ILE A 5 -12.56 -5.58 0.32
CA ILE A 5 -13.33 -5.52 -0.94
C ILE A 5 -14.13 -4.21 -1.02
N HIS A 6 -14.68 -3.73 0.11
CA HIS A 6 -15.44 -2.47 0.14
C HIS A 6 -14.58 -1.24 -0.16
N VAL A 7 -13.29 -1.26 0.16
CA VAL A 7 -12.36 -0.15 -0.16
C VAL A 7 -12.32 0.14 -1.68
N PHE A 8 -12.63 -0.85 -2.51
CA PHE A 8 -12.57 -0.74 -3.97
C PHE A 8 -13.92 -0.99 -4.66
N SER A 9 -15.05 -0.94 -3.93
CA SER A 9 -16.37 -1.32 -4.45
C SER A 9 -16.94 -0.32 -5.46
N ASP A 10 -16.43 0.92 -5.49
CA ASP A 10 -16.82 1.96 -6.45
C ASP A 10 -16.04 1.89 -7.77
N GLY A 11 -15.22 0.86 -7.96
CA GLY A 11 -14.39 0.66 -9.16
C GLY A 11 -13.12 1.51 -9.22
N VAL A 12 -12.95 2.48 -8.32
CA VAL A 12 -11.76 3.36 -8.32
C VAL A 12 -10.58 2.68 -7.65
N THR A 13 -9.42 2.74 -8.30
CA THR A 13 -8.15 2.25 -7.75
C THR A 13 -7.10 3.35 -7.89
N ASN A 14 -6.42 3.67 -6.80
CA ASN A 14 -5.29 4.61 -6.75
C ASN A 14 -4.31 4.21 -5.64
N TRP A 15 -3.10 4.77 -5.68
CA TRP A 15 -2.06 4.46 -4.71
C TRP A 15 -2.45 4.83 -3.27
N GLY A 16 -3.19 5.92 -3.07
CA GLY A 16 -3.69 6.31 -1.74
C GLY A 16 -4.51 5.20 -1.08
N ARG A 17 -5.46 4.58 -1.81
CA ARG A 17 -6.27 3.48 -1.28
C ARG A 17 -5.47 2.21 -1.00
N ILE A 18 -4.50 1.89 -1.87
CA ILE A 18 -3.59 0.76 -1.64
C ILE A 18 -2.79 0.96 -0.35
N VAL A 19 -2.23 2.16 -0.16
CA VAL A 19 -1.53 2.53 1.08
C VAL A 19 -2.45 2.47 2.27
N THR A 20 -3.66 3.04 2.20
CA THR A 20 -4.63 2.99 3.31
C THR A 20 -4.92 1.55 3.72
N LEU A 21 -5.11 0.64 2.76
CA LEU A 21 -5.36 -0.77 3.04
C LEU A 21 -4.17 -1.43 3.78
N ILE A 22 -2.95 -1.23 3.28
CA ILE A 22 -1.73 -1.81 3.88
C ILE A 22 -1.48 -1.23 5.26
N SER A 23 -1.61 0.10 5.42
CA SER A 23 -1.44 0.79 6.70
C SER A 23 -2.47 0.34 7.73
N PHE A 24 -3.72 0.14 7.33
CA PHE A 24 -4.75 -0.43 8.19
C PHE A 24 -4.42 -1.88 8.57
N GLY A 25 -3.93 -2.68 7.62
CA GLY A 25 -3.40 -4.02 7.88
C GLY A 25 -2.29 -4.03 8.94
N ALA A 26 -1.32 -3.12 8.84
CA ALA A 26 -0.26 -2.97 9.83
C ALA A 26 -0.80 -2.55 11.21
N PHE A 27 -1.80 -1.66 11.24
CA PHE A 27 -2.49 -1.28 12.48
C PHE A 27 -3.18 -2.50 13.14
N VAL A 28 -3.87 -3.33 12.36
CA VAL A 28 -4.48 -4.58 12.85
C VAL A 28 -3.41 -5.57 13.30
N ALA A 29 -2.29 -5.73 12.58
CA ALA A 29 -1.20 -6.59 12.98
C ALA A 29 -0.60 -6.18 14.34
N LYS A 30 -0.44 -4.88 14.59
CA LYS A 30 -0.02 -4.36 15.90
C LYS A 30 -1.03 -4.72 17.00
N HIS A 31 -2.33 -4.63 16.70
CA HIS A 31 -3.37 -5.06 17.64
C HIS A 31 -3.30 -6.57 17.92
N LEU A 32 -3.18 -7.42 16.89
CA LEU A 32 -3.03 -8.88 17.03
C LEU A 32 -1.85 -9.24 17.92
N LYS A 33 -0.71 -8.56 17.75
CA LYS A 33 0.45 -8.71 18.63
C LYS A 33 0.13 -8.36 20.09
N SER A 34 -0.58 -7.26 20.32
CA SER A 34 -0.96 -6.84 21.69
C SER A 34 -1.88 -7.80 22.43
N ILE A 35 -2.58 -8.68 21.70
CA ILE A 35 -3.48 -9.70 22.26
C ILE A 35 -2.93 -11.13 22.11
N ASN A 36 -1.60 -11.28 21.91
CA ASN A 36 -0.90 -12.56 21.75
C ASN A 36 -1.42 -13.44 20.58
N GLN A 37 -1.93 -12.83 19.51
CA GLN A 37 -2.35 -13.52 18.28
C GLN A 37 -1.39 -13.29 17.11
N GLU A 38 -0.08 -13.35 17.37
CA GLU A 38 0.94 -13.15 16.34
C GLU A 38 0.85 -14.16 15.17
N SER A 39 0.35 -15.37 15.44
CA SER A 39 0.09 -16.39 14.40
C SER A 39 -0.93 -15.95 13.34
N CYS A 40 -1.74 -14.93 13.61
CA CYS A 40 -2.71 -14.38 12.66
C CYS A 40 -2.14 -13.28 11.76
N ILE A 41 -0.89 -12.84 11.97
CA ILE A 41 -0.28 -11.76 11.19
C ILE A 41 0.06 -12.23 9.76
N GLU A 42 0.65 -13.42 9.61
CA GLU A 42 0.96 -13.98 8.27
C GLU A 42 -0.32 -14.18 7.44
N PRO A 43 -1.40 -14.82 7.97
CA PRO A 43 -2.68 -14.91 7.25
C PRO A 43 -3.30 -13.55 6.90
N LEU A 44 -3.12 -12.52 7.73
CA LEU A 44 -3.59 -11.17 7.43
C LEU A 44 -2.82 -10.58 6.24
N ALA A 45 -1.50 -10.71 6.22
CA ALA A 45 -0.65 -10.25 5.12
C ALA A 45 -0.97 -10.98 3.80
N GLU A 46 -1.14 -12.31 3.86
CA GLU A 46 -1.60 -13.11 2.72
C GLU A 46 -2.96 -12.61 2.22
N SER A 47 -3.93 -12.39 3.12
CA SER A 47 -5.26 -11.95 2.72
C SER A 47 -5.27 -10.56 2.07
N ILE A 48 -4.41 -9.64 2.51
CA ILE A 48 -4.25 -8.31 1.87
C ILE A 48 -3.62 -8.48 0.49
N THR A 49 -2.55 -9.27 0.40
CA THR A 49 -1.85 -9.55 -0.86
C THR A 49 -2.80 -10.20 -1.88
N ASP A 50 -3.60 -11.17 -1.46
CA ASP A 50 -4.57 -11.84 -2.31
C ASP A 50 -5.60 -10.87 -2.90
N VAL A 51 -6.10 -9.92 -2.11
CA VAL A 51 -7.03 -8.89 -2.60
C VAL A 51 -6.36 -8.02 -3.67
N LEU A 52 -5.14 -7.54 -3.41
CA LEU A 52 -4.41 -6.67 -4.35
C LEU A 52 -4.04 -7.40 -5.64
N VAL A 53 -3.50 -8.61 -5.54
CA VAL A 53 -3.04 -9.37 -6.71
C VAL A 53 -4.23 -9.91 -7.51
N ARG A 54 -5.27 -10.47 -6.88
CA ARG A 54 -6.37 -11.07 -7.64
C ARG A 54 -7.28 -10.04 -8.30
N SER A 55 -7.51 -8.90 -7.64
CA SER A 55 -8.50 -7.92 -8.12
C SER A 55 -7.89 -6.68 -8.76
N LYS A 56 -6.61 -6.36 -8.49
CA LYS A 56 -5.97 -5.10 -8.92
C LYS A 56 -4.67 -5.29 -9.68
N ARG A 57 -4.26 -6.52 -10.01
CA ARG A 57 -3.02 -6.81 -10.76
C ARG A 57 -2.88 -5.96 -12.02
N ASP A 58 -3.89 -5.91 -12.88
CA ASP A 58 -3.79 -5.18 -14.15
C ASP A 58 -3.55 -3.68 -13.92
N TRP A 59 -4.20 -3.12 -12.91
CA TRP A 59 -3.97 -1.73 -12.51
C TRP A 59 -2.54 -1.54 -11.99
N ILE A 60 -2.06 -2.40 -11.09
CA ILE A 60 -0.71 -2.33 -10.54
C ILE A 60 0.35 -2.43 -11.65
N VAL A 61 0.19 -3.36 -12.60
CA VAL A 61 1.09 -3.51 -13.74
C VAL A 61 1.07 -2.27 -14.63
N LYS A 62 -0.12 -1.71 -14.91
CA LYS A 62 -0.27 -0.45 -15.66
C LYS A 62 0.43 0.73 -14.98
N GLN A 63 0.52 0.71 -13.65
CA GLN A 63 1.24 1.70 -12.85
C GLN A 63 2.72 1.38 -12.65
N ARG A 64 3.33 0.49 -13.45
CA ARG A 64 4.76 0.09 -13.33
C ARG A 64 5.09 -0.58 -11.99
N GLY A 65 4.13 -1.26 -11.37
CA GLY A 65 4.33 -1.98 -10.12
C GLY A 65 4.82 -1.08 -8.98
N TRP A 66 5.72 -1.60 -8.15
CA TRP A 66 6.26 -0.87 -7.02
C TRP A 66 7.24 0.25 -7.43
N ASP A 67 7.82 0.20 -8.63
CA ASP A 67 8.65 1.30 -9.14
C ASP A 67 7.80 2.56 -9.35
N GLY A 68 6.61 2.43 -9.93
CA GLY A 68 5.69 3.55 -10.09
C GLY A 68 5.04 4.01 -8.78
N PHE A 69 4.94 3.14 -7.78
CA PHE A 69 4.58 3.55 -6.41
C PHE A 69 5.65 4.47 -5.81
N VAL A 70 6.93 4.08 -5.91
CA VAL A 70 8.06 4.89 -5.41
C VAL A 70 8.14 6.22 -6.15
N GLU A 71 7.94 6.22 -7.46
CA GLU A 71 7.89 7.44 -8.27
C GLU A 71 6.72 8.34 -7.86
N PHE A 72 5.53 7.79 -7.65
CA PHE A 72 4.33 8.55 -7.27
C PHE A 72 4.47 9.26 -5.91
N PHE A 73 5.11 8.62 -4.93
CA PHE A 73 5.34 9.20 -3.60
C PHE A 73 6.71 9.86 -3.45
N ARG A 74 7.49 9.99 -4.53
CA ARG A 74 8.76 10.70 -4.49
C ARG A 74 8.47 12.16 -4.17
N VAL A 75 9.00 12.64 -3.05
CA VAL A 75 9.07 14.08 -2.77
C VAL A 75 10.32 14.60 -3.48
N GLU A 76 10.15 15.53 -4.42
CA GLU A 76 11.30 16.23 -4.98
C GLU A 76 11.88 17.17 -3.92
N ASP A 77 13.14 16.93 -3.57
CA ASP A 77 13.89 17.79 -2.69
C ASP A 77 14.32 19.04 -3.47
N LEU A 78 13.40 20.01 -3.60
CA LEU A 78 13.63 21.29 -4.26
C LEU A 78 14.85 22.02 -3.67
N GLU A 79 15.11 21.89 -2.37
CA GLU A 79 16.24 22.52 -1.70
C GLU A 79 17.58 21.86 -2.05
N GLY A 80 17.61 20.52 -2.14
CA GLY A 80 18.78 19.77 -2.62
C GLY A 80 19.10 20.04 -4.10
N GLY A 81 18.07 20.19 -4.94
CA GLY A 81 18.21 20.51 -6.35
C GLY A 81 18.80 21.91 -6.59
N ILE A 82 18.33 22.92 -5.85
CA ILE A 82 18.85 24.30 -5.94
C ILE A 82 20.31 24.36 -5.46
N ARG A 83 20.68 23.64 -4.40
CA ARG A 83 22.08 23.59 -3.92
C ARG A 83 23.06 23.01 -4.94
N ASN A 84 22.65 22.01 -5.73
CA ASN A 84 23.51 21.41 -6.75
C ASN A 84 23.67 22.26 -8.02
N VAL A 85 22.78 23.23 -8.24
CA VAL A 85 22.86 24.17 -9.38
C VAL A 85 23.67 25.42 -9.02
N LEU A 86 23.72 25.78 -7.74
CA LEU A 86 24.40 26.98 -7.25
C LEU A 86 25.85 26.73 -6.75
N LEU A 87 26.32 25.48 -6.76
CA LEU A 87 27.70 25.07 -6.48
C LEU A 87 28.37 24.58 -7.77
#